data_AF-A0A1Z9IP16-F1
#
_entry.id   AF-A0A1Z9IP16-F1
#
_cell.length_a   1.000
_cell.length_b   1.000
_cell.length_c   1.000
_cell.angle_alpha   90.00
_cell.angle_beta   90.00
_cell.angle_gamma   90.00
#
_symmetry.space_group_name_H-M   'P 1'
#
loop_
_entity.id
_entity.type
_entity.pdbx_description
1 polymer ?
#
loop_
_entity_poly.entity_id
_entity_poly.type
_entity_poly.pdbx_seq_one_letter_code
_entity_poly.pdbx_strand_id
1 'polypeptide(L)'
;MAILNVILAASVSYIVLFGLKDREPPTVEILFPKDNYEFRTNKQITVSAKDNKGIKVINYYIDDVLFHEENSGNPFSNSWNPCELRPGSHTLRVEAHDFKKHVTSTETITFTISPGLKFDCNDDCDGSARIDECGVCSDGETGHEFNFDMDCTDTCFGSAILDDCEICSGGNTGLTPNINKDCQGLCFGNAFLDTCNTCSGGTTNHLPDSDIDCNGDCFGNAKIDDCNICSGGNTGISKHENMDCTGLCFGDAFYDDCNVCSEGTTGHIANSDKDCNGDCKGKAKIDECGACTGGKTDLKKNANMDCAGVCFGDAYINECMYCIGGTTGFKNTNNLKGDFSGAYGQDCNRDCKGKAIIDDCNICTEGKTDIRFNDAIDCNGDCNSTSPLWDGNLGGSAYLDDCGVCSEGNSNHSPNIDKDCNGDCFGEAIIDPCGGCTGGNTGIENNQSIVNHGRKKYACGDLLFVTDIYSLKYPKDECSDSKIINNEEQLSKCIDKYLDLGETIWDTDHRLTQYTIPEQNIEGEFPKSGNYTTKLRYLDISKNLFWGSMPNNFCEIDKNGKVRLAKNRFCPPYPTCLNENIVISMDLQEMNENARCSK
;
A
#
# COMPACT_ATOMS: atom_id res chain seq x y z
N MET A 1 -25.09 104.61 32.06
CA MET A 1 -24.62 103.21 32.19
C MET A 1 -25.70 102.16 31.88
N ALA A 2 -26.97 102.35 32.27
CA ALA A 2 -28.02 101.36 31.98
C ALA A 2 -28.31 101.14 30.47
N ILE A 3 -28.26 102.19 29.64
CA ILE A 3 -28.55 102.08 28.20
C ILE A 3 -27.41 101.37 27.44
N LEU A 4 -26.16 101.51 27.88
CA LEU A 4 -25.01 100.84 27.27
C LEU A 4 -25.04 99.31 27.53
N ASN A 5 -25.50 98.88 28.70
CA ASN A 5 -25.64 97.47 29.06
C ASN A 5 -26.81 96.77 28.36
N VAL A 6 -27.91 97.46 28.05
CA VAL A 6 -29.03 96.86 27.30
C VAL A 6 -28.69 96.66 25.83
N ILE A 7 -27.94 97.61 25.23
CA ILE A 7 -27.47 97.48 23.84
C ILE A 7 -26.39 96.39 23.75
N LEU A 8 -25.49 96.26 24.74
CA LEU A 8 -24.56 95.12 24.82
C LEU A 8 -25.27 93.79 25.06
N ALA A 9 -26.27 93.71 25.94
CA ALA A 9 -26.98 92.45 26.23
C ALA A 9 -27.88 92.00 25.07
N ALA A 10 -28.50 92.93 24.35
CA ALA A 10 -29.26 92.64 23.14
C ALA A 10 -28.36 92.24 21.97
N SER A 11 -27.20 92.88 21.80
CA SER A 11 -26.22 92.50 20.77
C SER A 11 -25.51 91.18 21.09
N VAL A 12 -25.17 90.89 22.35
CA VAL A 12 -24.63 89.59 22.79
C VAL A 12 -25.70 88.50 22.68
N SER A 13 -26.95 88.75 23.07
CA SER A 13 -28.05 87.79 22.83
C SER A 13 -28.31 87.58 21.34
N TYR A 14 -28.22 88.62 20.51
CA TYR A 14 -28.39 88.51 19.05
C TYR A 14 -27.22 87.74 18.41
N ILE A 15 -25.98 87.99 18.84
CA ILE A 15 -24.78 87.25 18.38
C ILE A 15 -24.80 85.79 18.85
N VAL A 16 -25.28 85.52 20.07
CA VAL A 16 -25.45 84.15 20.60
C VAL A 16 -26.60 83.42 19.89
N LEU A 17 -27.72 84.08 19.60
CA LEU A 17 -28.86 83.46 18.91
C LEU A 17 -28.62 83.25 17.39
N PHE A 18 -27.88 84.15 16.73
CA PHE A 18 -27.52 84.02 15.31
C PHE A 18 -26.27 83.16 15.09
N GLY A 19 -25.30 83.17 16.00
CA GLY A 19 -24.06 82.37 15.89
C GLY A 19 -24.21 80.87 16.20
N LEU A 20 -25.34 80.47 16.81
CA LEU A 20 -25.68 79.07 17.10
C LEU A 20 -26.56 78.42 16.00
N LYS A 21 -27.21 79.20 15.15
CA LYS A 21 -28.06 78.67 14.08
C LYS A 21 -27.25 78.57 12.80
N ASP A 22 -26.88 77.35 12.47
CA ASP A 22 -26.24 77.03 11.20
C ASP A 22 -27.13 77.38 10.01
N ARG A 23 -26.53 77.98 8.98
CA ARG A 23 -27.17 78.43 7.73
C ARG A 23 -26.27 78.19 6.52
N GLU A 24 -25.06 77.70 6.74
CA GLU A 24 -24.11 77.45 5.66
C GLU A 24 -24.25 75.98 5.27
N PRO A 25 -24.41 75.66 3.98
CA PRO A 25 -24.41 74.28 3.55
C PRO A 25 -22.98 73.70 3.62
N PRO A 26 -22.84 72.37 3.81
CA PRO A 26 -21.54 71.72 3.80
C PRO A 26 -20.87 71.85 2.42
N THR A 27 -19.55 71.69 2.37
CA THR A 27 -18.77 71.51 1.14
C THR A 27 -18.33 70.06 1.03
N VAL A 28 -18.32 69.50 -0.19
CA VAL A 28 -17.89 68.12 -0.46
C VAL A 28 -17.17 68.02 -1.80
N GLU A 29 -16.08 67.26 -1.85
CA GLU A 29 -15.29 67.00 -3.05
C GLU A 29 -14.75 65.56 -3.09
N ILE A 30 -14.77 64.94 -4.26
CA ILE A 30 -14.11 63.64 -4.50
C ILE A 30 -12.64 63.91 -4.77
N LEU A 31 -11.76 63.47 -3.87
CA LEU A 31 -10.31 63.58 -4.06
C LEU A 31 -9.80 62.50 -5.02
N PHE A 32 -10.35 61.30 -4.89
CA PHE A 32 -10.08 60.11 -5.72
C PHE A 32 -11.31 59.19 -5.71
N PRO A 33 -11.69 58.55 -6.83
CA PRO A 33 -11.03 58.56 -8.15
C PRO A 33 -11.14 59.92 -8.86
N LYS A 34 -10.27 60.15 -9.85
CA LYS A 34 -10.49 61.22 -10.84
C LYS A 34 -11.47 60.74 -11.90
N ASP A 35 -12.08 61.67 -12.62
CA ASP A 35 -12.99 61.32 -13.71
C ASP A 35 -12.26 60.44 -14.77
N ASN A 36 -12.93 59.38 -15.21
CA ASN A 36 -12.43 58.31 -16.07
C ASN A 36 -11.27 57.46 -15.48
N TYR A 37 -11.13 57.41 -14.15
CA TYR A 37 -10.15 56.52 -13.52
C TYR A 37 -10.50 55.04 -13.68
N GLU A 38 -9.50 54.19 -13.87
CA GLU A 38 -9.66 52.73 -13.92
C GLU A 38 -9.09 52.08 -12.65
N PHE A 39 -9.94 51.38 -11.91
CA PHE A 39 -9.52 50.52 -10.81
C PHE A 39 -8.93 49.23 -11.38
N ARG A 40 -7.60 49.13 -11.24
CA ARG A 40 -6.82 47.92 -11.52
C ARG A 40 -6.34 47.22 -10.25
N THR A 41 -6.53 47.86 -9.11
CA THR A 41 -6.12 47.41 -7.77
C THR A 41 -7.19 47.79 -6.75
N ASN A 42 -7.14 47.19 -5.55
CA ASN A 42 -8.05 47.53 -4.44
C ASN A 42 -7.68 48.87 -3.76
N LYS A 43 -7.91 49.98 -4.46
CA LYS A 43 -7.63 51.33 -3.97
C LYS A 43 -8.88 51.98 -3.37
N GLN A 44 -8.71 52.66 -2.25
CA GLN A 44 -9.82 53.33 -1.53
C GLN A 44 -10.30 54.61 -2.23
N ILE A 45 -11.62 54.84 -2.26
CA ILE A 45 -12.21 56.15 -2.61
C ILE A 45 -11.95 57.11 -1.45
N THR A 46 -11.57 58.35 -1.77
CA THR A 46 -11.31 59.37 -0.75
C THR A 46 -12.09 60.64 -1.07
N VAL A 47 -12.83 61.13 -0.09
CA VAL A 47 -13.69 62.32 -0.16
C VAL A 47 -13.25 63.31 0.91
N SER A 48 -13.34 64.61 0.62
CA SER A 48 -13.25 65.66 1.64
C SER A 48 -14.60 66.33 1.81
N ALA A 49 -15.12 66.37 3.04
CA ALA A 49 -16.30 67.14 3.39
C ALA A 49 -16.00 68.07 4.56
N LYS A 50 -16.46 69.32 4.49
CA LYS A 50 -16.22 70.34 5.51
C LYS A 50 -17.46 71.20 5.71
N ASP A 51 -17.75 71.51 6.97
CA ASP A 51 -18.83 72.38 7.37
C ASP A 51 -18.42 73.18 8.62
N ASN A 52 -19.02 74.35 8.83
CA ASN A 52 -18.68 75.24 9.95
C ASN A 52 -19.21 74.75 11.32
N LYS A 53 -20.20 73.85 11.34
CA LYS A 53 -20.77 73.20 12.55
C LYS A 53 -20.69 71.68 12.52
N GLY A 54 -20.22 71.08 11.42
CA GLY A 54 -19.80 69.69 11.34
C GLY A 54 -20.69 68.84 10.43
N ILE A 55 -20.10 67.78 9.89
CA ILE A 55 -20.77 66.83 9.00
C ILE A 55 -21.46 65.76 9.82
N LYS A 56 -22.72 65.48 9.50
CA LYS A 56 -23.53 64.43 10.12
C LYS A 56 -23.34 63.09 9.40
N VAL A 57 -23.42 63.08 8.08
CA VAL A 57 -23.28 61.87 7.24
C VAL A 57 -22.82 62.23 5.84
N ILE A 58 -22.07 61.34 5.21
CA ILE A 58 -21.69 61.40 3.79
C ILE A 58 -22.29 60.20 3.07
N ASN A 59 -23.08 60.43 2.03
CA ASN A 59 -23.74 59.38 1.26
C ASN A 59 -23.01 59.17 -0.07
N TYR A 60 -22.63 57.93 -0.33
CA TYR A 60 -21.95 57.52 -1.56
C TYR A 60 -22.96 56.84 -2.48
N TYR A 61 -23.11 57.37 -3.69
CA TYR A 61 -23.99 56.82 -4.72
C TYR A 61 -23.15 56.26 -5.86
N ILE A 62 -23.36 54.97 -6.17
CA ILE A 62 -22.76 54.29 -7.32
C ILE A 62 -23.88 53.89 -8.27
N ASP A 63 -23.79 54.30 -9.54
CA ASP A 63 -24.85 54.11 -10.53
C ASP A 63 -26.22 54.64 -10.06
N ASP A 64 -26.20 55.80 -9.39
CA ASP A 64 -27.34 56.46 -8.75
C ASP A 64 -28.04 55.65 -7.63
N VAL A 65 -27.44 54.54 -7.19
CA VAL A 65 -27.89 53.74 -6.04
C VAL A 65 -27.06 54.09 -4.81
N LEU A 66 -27.72 54.28 -3.67
CA LEU A 66 -27.02 54.49 -2.39
C LEU A 66 -26.19 53.24 -2.05
N PHE A 67 -24.87 53.39 -2.10
CA PHE A 67 -23.90 52.33 -1.80
C PHE A 67 -23.52 52.32 -0.32
N HIS A 68 -23.26 53.50 0.27
CA HIS A 68 -22.85 53.60 1.69
C HIS A 68 -23.24 54.92 2.34
N GLU A 69 -23.55 54.87 3.65
CA GLU A 69 -23.73 56.04 4.52
C GLU A 69 -22.58 56.12 5.55
N GLU A 70 -21.66 57.07 5.35
CA GLU A 70 -20.49 57.26 6.20
C GLU A 70 -20.76 58.22 7.36
N ASN A 71 -20.40 57.79 8.57
CA ASN A 71 -20.42 58.60 9.79
C ASN A 71 -19.26 58.19 10.72
N SER A 72 -19.12 58.85 11.88
CA SER A 72 -18.00 58.60 12.82
C SER A 72 -17.91 57.17 13.35
N GLY A 73 -18.98 56.38 13.29
CA GLY A 73 -19.00 54.97 13.67
C GLY A 73 -19.01 53.99 12.48
N ASN A 74 -19.09 54.48 11.24
CA ASN A 74 -19.21 53.69 10.02
C ASN A 74 -18.38 54.31 8.87
N PRO A 75 -17.04 54.28 8.96
CA PRO A 75 -16.18 54.87 7.94
C PRO A 75 -16.32 54.12 6.60
N PHE A 76 -16.26 54.85 5.49
CA PHE A 76 -16.42 54.26 4.14
C PHE A 76 -15.37 53.19 3.82
N SER A 77 -14.15 53.36 4.35
CA SER A 77 -13.02 52.45 4.14
C SER A 77 -13.29 50.99 4.53
N ASN A 78 -14.26 50.75 5.41
CA ASN A 78 -14.60 49.42 5.89
C ASN A 78 -15.59 48.67 4.98
N SER A 79 -16.24 49.38 4.05
CA SER A 79 -17.30 48.81 3.19
C SER A 79 -16.95 48.90 1.71
N TRP A 80 -15.88 49.61 1.36
CA TRP A 80 -15.45 49.72 -0.03
C TRP A 80 -14.65 48.49 -0.47
N ASN A 81 -15.19 47.78 -1.45
CA ASN A 81 -14.50 46.75 -2.20
C ASN A 81 -14.84 46.88 -3.70
N PRO A 82 -13.89 47.28 -4.55
CA PRO A 82 -14.15 47.46 -5.98
C PRO A 82 -14.44 46.14 -6.72
N CYS A 83 -14.05 44.98 -6.18
CA CYS A 83 -14.34 43.67 -6.79
C CYS A 83 -15.80 43.22 -6.61
N GLU A 84 -16.57 43.85 -5.72
CA GLU A 84 -18.02 43.60 -5.60
C GLU A 84 -18.82 44.21 -6.76
N LEU A 85 -18.22 45.18 -7.47
CA LEU A 85 -18.80 45.78 -8.66
C LEU A 85 -18.48 44.94 -9.90
N ARG A 86 -19.39 44.94 -10.88
CA ARG A 86 -19.18 44.22 -12.14
C ARG A 86 -18.07 44.92 -12.96
N PRO A 87 -17.22 44.17 -13.69
CA PRO A 87 -16.29 44.80 -14.62
C PRO A 87 -17.01 45.69 -15.64
N GLY A 88 -16.51 46.91 -15.83
CA GLY A 88 -17.17 47.90 -16.69
C GLY A 88 -17.21 49.30 -16.10
N SER A 89 -17.97 50.18 -16.75
CA SER A 89 -18.08 51.60 -16.40
C SER A 89 -19.17 51.81 -15.34
N HIS A 90 -18.86 52.64 -14.34
CA HIS A 90 -19.74 53.03 -13.24
C HIS A 90 -19.71 54.54 -13.02
N THR A 91 -20.73 55.09 -12.36
CA THR A 91 -20.74 56.49 -11.93
C THR A 91 -20.58 56.62 -10.42
N LEU A 92 -19.95 57.71 -9.95
CA LEU A 92 -19.84 58.06 -8.53
C LEU A 92 -20.37 59.47 -8.30
N ARG A 93 -21.25 59.62 -7.32
CA ARG A 93 -21.74 60.89 -6.81
C ARG A 93 -21.78 60.83 -5.29
N VAL A 94 -21.38 61.91 -4.62
CA VAL A 94 -21.31 61.97 -3.16
C VAL A 94 -22.13 63.13 -2.64
N GLU A 95 -22.84 62.93 -1.53
CA GLU A 95 -23.62 63.96 -0.85
C GLU A 95 -23.15 64.11 0.60
N ALA A 96 -22.95 65.35 1.06
CA ALA A 96 -22.65 65.65 2.46
C ALA A 96 -23.84 66.32 3.12
N HIS A 97 -24.20 65.84 4.31
CA HIS A 97 -25.29 66.37 5.12
C HIS A 97 -24.75 66.91 6.45
N ASP A 98 -25.16 68.11 6.82
CA ASP A 98 -24.86 68.68 8.13
C ASP A 98 -25.91 68.27 9.20
N PHE A 99 -25.75 68.74 10.44
CA PHE A 99 -26.71 68.50 11.52
C PHE A 99 -28.01 69.31 11.42
N LYS A 100 -28.10 70.28 10.50
CA LYS A 100 -29.30 71.10 10.22
C LYS A 100 -30.03 70.73 8.92
N LYS A 101 -29.62 69.64 8.27
CA LYS A 101 -30.18 69.10 7.03
C LYS A 101 -29.91 69.95 5.78
N HIS A 102 -28.89 70.81 5.77
CA HIS A 102 -28.37 71.28 4.50
C HIS A 102 -27.61 70.15 3.79
N VAL A 103 -27.70 70.13 2.47
CA VAL A 103 -27.15 69.07 1.62
C VAL A 103 -26.41 69.71 0.47
N THR A 104 -25.20 69.22 0.21
CA THR A 104 -24.42 69.56 -0.98
C THR A 104 -24.01 68.27 -1.68
N SER A 105 -24.14 68.24 -3.00
CA SER A 105 -23.77 67.10 -3.84
C SER A 105 -22.61 67.47 -4.75
N THR A 106 -21.76 66.49 -5.06
CA THR A 106 -20.69 66.63 -6.06
C THR A 106 -21.25 66.57 -7.48
N GLU A 107 -20.45 66.98 -8.46
CA GLU A 107 -20.68 66.53 -9.84
C GLU A 107 -20.53 65.00 -9.91
N THR A 108 -21.21 64.38 -10.87
CA THR A 108 -21.09 62.94 -11.12
C THR A 108 -19.87 62.68 -11.97
N ILE A 109 -18.98 61.80 -11.51
CA ILE A 109 -17.82 61.34 -12.27
C ILE A 109 -18.03 59.91 -12.73
N THR A 110 -17.30 59.50 -13.76
CA THR A 110 -17.27 58.12 -14.25
C THR A 110 -15.97 57.44 -13.83
N PHE A 111 -16.03 56.16 -13.46
CA PHE A 111 -14.86 55.31 -13.25
C PHE A 111 -15.09 53.93 -13.89
N THR A 112 -14.05 53.13 -14.04
CA THR A 112 -14.12 51.79 -14.63
C THR A 112 -13.49 50.76 -13.71
N ILE A 113 -14.12 49.59 -13.57
CA ILE A 113 -13.53 48.41 -12.94
C ILE A 113 -12.89 47.55 -14.04
N SER A 114 -11.58 47.32 -13.93
CA SER A 114 -10.83 46.54 -14.91
C SER A 114 -11.27 45.07 -14.89
N PRO A 115 -11.41 44.38 -16.03
CA PRO A 115 -11.70 42.94 -16.07
C PRO A 115 -10.64 42.06 -15.38
N GLY A 116 -9.43 42.59 -15.17
CA GLY A 116 -8.35 41.90 -14.46
C GLY A 116 -8.40 42.05 -12.94
N LEU A 117 -9.19 42.99 -12.41
CA LEU A 117 -9.38 43.18 -10.98
C LEU A 117 -10.45 42.18 -10.51
N LYS A 118 -10.03 41.20 -9.71
CA LYS A 118 -10.88 40.08 -9.26
C LYS A 118 -10.47 39.65 -7.86
N PHE A 119 -11.32 38.85 -7.24
CA PHE A 119 -10.97 38.09 -6.04
C PHE A 119 -9.90 37.04 -6.37
N ASP A 120 -8.96 36.89 -5.45
CA ASP A 120 -8.04 35.78 -5.41
C ASP A 120 -8.75 34.53 -4.81
N CYS A 121 -8.06 33.41 -4.63
CA CYS A 121 -8.72 32.20 -4.10
C CYS A 121 -9.07 32.28 -2.60
N ASN A 122 -8.61 33.31 -1.89
CA ASN A 122 -8.86 33.57 -0.48
C ASN A 122 -9.89 34.70 -0.29
N ASP A 123 -10.67 34.99 -1.35
CA ASP A 123 -11.66 36.06 -1.39
C ASP A 123 -11.08 37.47 -1.13
N ASP A 124 -9.78 37.69 -1.35
CA ASP A 124 -9.17 39.01 -1.28
C ASP A 124 -9.19 39.71 -2.65
N CYS A 125 -9.68 40.94 -2.68
CA CYS A 125 -9.77 41.72 -3.91
C CYS A 125 -8.39 42.26 -4.28
N ASP A 126 -7.91 41.95 -5.48
CA ASP A 126 -6.52 42.21 -5.89
C ASP A 126 -5.48 41.44 -5.05
N GLY A 127 -5.93 40.36 -4.40
CA GLY A 127 -5.06 39.48 -3.64
C GLY A 127 -4.13 38.66 -4.53
N SER A 128 -3.15 38.03 -3.89
CA SER A 128 -2.12 37.23 -4.56
C SER A 128 -2.24 35.73 -4.32
N ALA A 129 -3.23 35.29 -3.54
CA ALA A 129 -3.45 33.88 -3.28
C ALA A 129 -3.93 33.17 -4.54
N ARG A 130 -3.40 31.97 -4.76
CA ARG A 130 -3.70 31.17 -5.96
C ARG A 130 -3.88 29.72 -5.60
N ILE A 131 -4.71 29.04 -6.39
CA ILE A 131 -4.86 27.59 -6.28
C ILE A 131 -3.57 26.94 -6.77
N ASP A 132 -2.99 26.10 -5.94
CA ASP A 132 -1.80 25.32 -6.23
C ASP A 132 -2.12 23.99 -6.92
N GLU A 133 -1.11 23.15 -7.17
CA GLU A 133 -1.29 21.89 -7.91
C GLU A 133 -2.14 20.86 -7.16
N CYS A 134 -2.29 21.03 -5.85
CA CYS A 134 -3.11 20.18 -4.99
C CYS A 134 -4.53 20.70 -4.81
N GLY A 135 -4.87 21.80 -5.49
CA GLY A 135 -6.20 22.40 -5.39
C GLY A 135 -6.38 23.24 -4.12
N VAL A 136 -5.31 23.53 -3.38
CA VAL A 136 -5.34 24.32 -2.15
C VAL A 136 -5.05 25.79 -2.47
N CYS A 137 -5.75 26.69 -1.79
CA CYS A 137 -5.48 28.11 -1.91
C CYS A 137 -4.22 28.47 -1.11
N SER A 138 -3.17 28.90 -1.81
CA SER A 138 -1.81 29.07 -1.30
C SER A 138 -1.25 30.45 -1.68
N ASP A 139 -0.14 30.85 -1.03
CA ASP A 139 0.46 32.20 -1.09
C ASP A 139 -0.46 33.31 -0.55
N GLY A 140 -0.05 34.58 -0.69
CA GLY A 140 -0.80 35.74 -0.22
C GLY A 140 -1.02 35.75 1.30
N GLU A 141 -2.26 36.00 1.73
CA GLU A 141 -2.64 36.03 3.14
C GLU A 141 -3.23 34.70 3.66
N THR A 142 -3.09 33.60 2.91
CA THR A 142 -3.60 32.27 3.31
C THR A 142 -2.84 31.65 4.48
N GLY A 143 -1.58 32.04 4.67
CA GLY A 143 -0.66 31.38 5.60
C GLY A 143 -0.21 30.00 5.13
N HIS A 144 -0.49 29.63 3.88
CA HIS A 144 -0.13 28.35 3.28
C HIS A 144 0.86 28.57 2.12
N GLU A 145 1.99 27.86 2.12
CA GLU A 145 3.00 28.00 1.07
C GLU A 145 2.62 27.21 -0.19
N PHE A 146 2.98 27.73 -1.36
CA PHE A 146 2.68 27.10 -2.64
C PHE A 146 3.23 25.67 -2.75
N ASN A 147 2.36 24.69 -3.04
CA ASN A 147 2.68 23.25 -3.14
C ASN A 147 3.25 22.63 -1.84
N PHE A 148 3.00 23.21 -0.67
CA PHE A 148 3.46 22.62 0.60
C PHE A 148 2.77 21.29 0.93
N ASP A 149 1.57 21.05 0.41
CA ASP A 149 0.84 19.78 0.55
C ASP A 149 1.42 18.64 -0.30
N MET A 150 2.41 18.93 -1.14
CA MET A 150 3.02 17.95 -2.03
C MET A 150 4.13 17.20 -1.30
N ASP A 151 4.08 15.87 -1.38
CA ASP A 151 5.16 15.02 -0.88
C ASP A 151 6.31 14.93 -1.91
N CYS A 152 7.44 14.31 -1.57
CA CYS A 152 8.59 14.27 -2.49
C CYS A 152 8.40 13.42 -3.76
N THR A 153 7.24 12.77 -3.94
CA THR A 153 6.85 12.07 -5.18
C THR A 153 5.92 12.90 -6.06
N ASP A 154 5.78 14.19 -5.77
CA ASP A 154 4.80 15.08 -6.37
C ASP A 154 3.34 14.64 -6.11
N THR A 155 3.11 13.84 -5.05
CA THR A 155 1.77 13.40 -4.66
C THR A 155 1.19 14.36 -3.63
N CYS A 156 0.06 14.97 -3.98
CA CYS A 156 -0.73 15.82 -3.08
C CYS A 156 -1.24 15.05 -1.86
N PHE A 157 -1.05 15.64 -0.68
CA PHE A 157 -1.36 15.06 0.63
C PHE A 157 -0.68 13.69 0.85
N GLY A 158 0.45 13.48 0.18
CA GLY A 158 1.24 12.28 0.31
C GLY A 158 2.03 12.23 1.60
N SER A 159 2.69 11.09 1.85
CA SER A 159 3.46 10.85 3.07
C SER A 159 4.91 10.47 2.79
N ALA A 160 5.34 10.49 1.53
CA ALA A 160 6.72 10.27 1.18
C ALA A 160 7.57 11.48 1.58
N ILE A 161 8.68 11.23 2.24
CA ILE A 161 9.60 12.26 2.73
C ILE A 161 10.99 12.02 2.18
N LEU A 162 11.75 13.10 2.01
CA LEU A 162 13.19 12.98 1.76
C LEU A 162 13.84 12.41 3.03
N ASP A 163 14.51 11.27 2.87
CA ASP A 163 15.33 10.72 3.93
C ASP A 163 16.70 11.42 4.01
N ASP A 164 17.55 10.96 4.93
CA ASP A 164 18.86 11.59 5.16
C ASP A 164 19.82 11.41 3.96
N CYS A 165 19.46 10.57 2.98
CA CYS A 165 20.18 10.38 1.73
C CYS A 165 19.60 11.22 0.58
N GLU A 166 18.69 12.13 0.88
CA GLU A 166 17.96 12.95 -0.10
C GLU A 166 17.16 12.09 -1.09
N ILE A 167 16.75 10.89 -0.68
CA ILE A 167 15.93 9.99 -1.48
C ILE A 167 14.51 10.07 -0.95
N CYS A 168 13.56 10.17 -1.87
CA CYS A 168 12.17 10.13 -1.52
C CYS A 168 11.77 8.72 -1.08
N SER A 169 11.39 8.57 0.19
CA SER A 169 11.14 7.29 0.85
C SER A 169 9.85 7.36 1.70
N GLY A 170 9.20 6.22 1.94
CA GLY A 170 7.90 6.15 2.61
C GLY A 170 6.71 6.39 1.67
N GLY A 171 5.49 6.44 2.24
CA GLY A 171 4.26 6.59 1.46
C GLY A 171 4.10 5.53 0.36
N ASN A 172 3.85 5.98 -0.87
CA ASN A 172 3.62 5.13 -2.04
C ASN A 172 4.90 4.73 -2.80
N THR A 173 6.09 5.12 -2.32
CA THR A 173 7.37 4.82 -3.01
C THR A 173 7.76 3.35 -2.97
N GLY A 174 7.23 2.58 -2.00
CA GLY A 174 7.67 1.21 -1.71
C GLY A 174 9.08 1.14 -1.09
N LEU A 175 9.71 2.28 -0.80
CA LEU A 175 11.03 2.36 -0.17
C LEU A 175 10.90 2.64 1.32
N THR A 176 11.66 1.92 2.14
CA THR A 176 11.82 2.26 3.55
C THR A 176 12.86 3.37 3.72
N PRO A 177 12.62 4.40 4.56
CA PRO A 177 13.57 5.48 4.77
C PRO A 177 14.97 4.97 5.14
N ASN A 178 16.01 5.55 4.55
CA ASN A 178 17.41 5.24 4.82
C ASN A 178 17.86 3.81 4.45
N ILE A 179 17.10 3.06 3.62
CA ILE A 179 17.52 1.72 3.19
C ILE A 179 18.85 1.72 2.42
N ASN A 180 19.19 2.86 1.82
CA ASN A 180 20.45 3.04 1.08
C ASN A 180 21.62 3.45 1.98
N LYS A 181 21.44 3.55 3.30
CA LYS A 181 22.55 3.74 4.23
C LYS A 181 23.27 2.43 4.48
N ASP A 182 24.59 2.51 4.47
CA ASP A 182 25.44 1.44 4.98
C ASP A 182 25.43 1.45 6.53
N CYS A 183 26.04 0.45 7.18
CA CYS A 183 26.02 0.37 8.64
C CYS A 183 26.77 1.51 9.36
N GLN A 184 27.55 2.32 8.64
CA GLN A 184 28.25 3.51 9.15
C GLN A 184 27.38 4.78 9.01
N GLY A 185 26.19 4.63 8.42
CA GLY A 185 25.24 5.72 8.16
C GLY A 185 25.57 6.51 6.90
N LEU A 186 26.49 6.02 6.06
CA LEU A 186 26.83 6.66 4.79
C LEU A 186 25.85 6.20 3.70
N CYS A 187 25.24 7.17 3.03
CA CYS A 187 24.39 6.93 1.89
C CYS A 187 25.18 6.31 0.74
N PHE A 188 24.67 5.20 0.20
CA PHE A 188 25.32 4.38 -0.83
C PHE A 188 26.73 3.90 -0.43
N GLY A 189 26.97 3.73 0.87
CA GLY A 189 28.22 3.21 1.37
C GLY A 189 28.36 1.70 1.18
N ASN A 190 29.57 1.19 1.42
CA ASN A 190 29.91 -0.22 1.23
C ASN A 190 30.19 -0.94 2.56
N ALA A 191 29.95 -0.30 3.71
CA ALA A 191 30.11 -0.95 5.00
C ALA A 191 28.92 -1.85 5.31
N PHE A 192 29.16 -3.07 5.79
CA PHE A 192 28.12 -4.05 6.11
C PHE A 192 28.34 -4.65 7.49
N LEU A 193 27.28 -5.17 8.09
CA LEU A 193 27.38 -5.92 9.34
C LEU A 193 28.04 -7.27 9.06
N ASP A 194 29.12 -7.57 9.76
CA ASP A 194 29.75 -8.88 9.72
C ASP A 194 29.06 -9.89 10.68
N THR A 195 29.64 -11.07 10.83
CA THR A 195 29.04 -12.17 11.63
C THR A 195 28.84 -11.79 13.10
N CYS A 196 29.59 -10.80 13.60
CA CYS A 196 29.48 -10.28 14.97
C CYS A 196 28.53 -9.09 15.11
N ASN A 197 27.81 -8.75 14.05
CA ASN A 197 27.05 -7.51 13.94
C ASN A 197 27.92 -6.26 14.15
N THR A 198 29.23 -6.34 13.88
CA THR A 198 30.12 -5.18 13.83
C THR A 198 30.06 -4.60 12.41
N CYS A 199 30.03 -3.28 12.30
CA CYS A 199 30.08 -2.61 11.01
C CYS A 199 31.50 -2.68 10.41
N SER A 200 31.64 -3.39 9.29
CA SER A 200 32.90 -3.81 8.71
C SER A 200 32.99 -3.48 7.22
N GLY A 201 34.22 -3.32 6.70
CA GLY A 201 34.45 -2.96 5.30
C GLY A 201 34.20 -1.48 4.97
N GLY A 202 34.24 -1.13 3.69
CA GLY A 202 34.10 0.27 3.25
C GLY A 202 35.11 1.21 3.92
N THR A 203 34.61 2.22 4.63
CA THR A 203 35.42 3.24 5.34
C THR A 203 35.54 3.01 6.84
N THR A 204 35.07 1.87 7.39
CA THR A 204 35.05 1.64 8.85
C THR A 204 36.44 1.40 9.44
N ASN A 205 37.45 1.14 8.60
CA ASN A 205 38.78 0.65 8.99
C ASN A 205 38.74 -0.65 9.83
N HIS A 206 37.59 -1.34 9.84
CA HIS A 206 37.39 -2.60 10.50
C HIS A 206 37.34 -3.73 9.45
N LEU A 207 38.15 -4.76 9.64
CA LEU A 207 38.19 -5.91 8.74
C LEU A 207 37.02 -6.84 9.10
N PRO A 208 36.27 -7.38 8.12
CA PRO A 208 35.19 -8.33 8.41
C PRO A 208 35.68 -9.50 9.27
N ASP A 209 34.92 -9.80 10.33
CA ASP A 209 35.15 -10.91 11.26
C ASP A 209 36.50 -10.84 12.03
N SER A 210 37.18 -9.68 12.08
CA SER A 210 38.41 -9.56 12.87
C SER A 210 38.20 -9.60 14.39
N ASP A 211 36.95 -9.44 14.83
CA ASP A 211 36.55 -9.55 16.24
C ASP A 211 36.28 -11.01 16.66
N ILE A 212 36.27 -11.97 15.73
CA ILE A 212 36.04 -13.38 16.03
C ILE A 212 37.31 -14.01 16.58
N ASP A 213 37.21 -14.58 17.77
CA ASP A 213 38.31 -15.36 18.34
C ASP A 213 38.38 -16.77 17.70
N CYS A 214 39.41 -17.56 18.01
CA CYS A 214 39.56 -18.86 17.34
C CYS A 214 38.46 -19.89 17.68
N ASN A 215 37.60 -19.62 18.68
CA ASN A 215 36.49 -20.48 19.10
C ASN A 215 35.19 -20.10 18.38
N GLY A 216 35.22 -19.08 17.52
CA GLY A 216 34.03 -18.54 16.87
C GLY A 216 33.26 -17.55 17.75
N ASP A 217 33.80 -17.15 18.90
CA ASP A 217 33.14 -16.19 19.78
C ASP A 217 33.47 -14.77 19.33
N CYS A 218 32.42 -13.99 19.06
CA CYS A 218 32.53 -12.55 18.79
C CYS A 218 33.06 -11.80 20.02
N PHE A 219 34.08 -10.96 19.81
CA PHE A 219 34.84 -10.28 20.86
C PHE A 219 35.42 -11.23 21.91
N GLY A 220 35.65 -12.48 21.51
CA GLY A 220 36.20 -13.50 22.38
C GLY A 220 37.69 -13.30 22.66
N ASN A 221 38.19 -14.04 23.65
CA ASN A 221 39.59 -13.94 24.09
C ASN A 221 40.38 -15.24 23.85
N ALA A 222 39.75 -16.26 23.27
CA ALA A 222 40.41 -17.52 22.96
C ALA A 222 41.45 -17.29 21.85
N LYS A 223 42.64 -17.84 22.05
CA LYS A 223 43.75 -17.71 21.10
C LYS A 223 44.29 -19.09 20.79
N ILE A 224 44.84 -19.21 19.59
CA ILE A 224 45.62 -20.39 19.23
C ILE A 224 46.83 -20.44 20.17
N ASP A 225 46.95 -21.52 20.93
CA ASP A 225 48.04 -21.76 21.87
C ASP A 225 49.24 -22.44 21.19
N ASP A 226 50.27 -22.76 22.00
CA ASP A 226 51.52 -23.36 21.53
C ASP A 226 51.31 -24.80 20.98
N CYS A 227 50.15 -25.41 21.22
CA CYS A 227 49.72 -26.70 20.67
C CYS A 227 48.88 -26.56 19.39
N ASN A 228 48.75 -25.34 18.84
CA ASN A 228 47.86 -24.99 17.72
C ASN A 228 46.37 -25.24 18.00
N ILE A 229 45.94 -25.24 19.27
CA ILE A 229 44.55 -25.43 19.66
C ILE A 229 44.00 -24.09 20.11
N CYS A 230 42.75 -23.80 19.78
CA CYS A 230 42.08 -22.66 20.36
C CYS A 230 41.87 -22.87 21.87
N SER A 231 42.53 -22.07 22.71
CA SER A 231 42.49 -22.21 24.17
C SER A 231 42.26 -20.87 24.87
N GLY A 232 41.67 -20.91 26.07
CA GLY A 232 41.22 -19.72 26.81
C GLY A 232 39.80 -19.27 26.42
N GLY A 233 39.34 -18.14 26.95
CA GLY A 233 37.96 -17.67 26.73
C GLY A 233 36.91 -18.67 27.24
N ASN A 234 35.90 -18.95 26.43
CA ASN A 234 34.81 -19.90 26.73
C ASN A 234 35.03 -21.31 26.16
N THR A 235 36.21 -21.60 25.62
CA THR A 235 36.55 -22.95 25.09
C THR A 235 36.47 -24.05 26.15
N GLY A 236 36.50 -23.69 27.44
CA GLY A 236 36.59 -24.64 28.55
C GLY A 236 37.97 -25.27 28.71
N ILE A 237 38.94 -24.87 27.88
CA ILE A 237 40.31 -25.41 27.85
C ILE A 237 41.26 -24.37 28.42
N SER A 238 41.92 -24.72 29.52
CA SER A 238 42.96 -23.86 30.10
C SER A 238 44.28 -24.00 29.34
N LYS A 239 45.08 -22.92 29.28
CA LYS A 239 46.41 -22.96 28.63
C LYS A 239 47.24 -24.05 29.33
N HIS A 240 47.64 -25.09 28.57
CA HIS A 240 48.37 -26.31 28.97
C HIS A 240 47.57 -27.52 29.49
N GLU A 241 46.23 -27.54 29.42
CA GLU A 241 45.45 -28.75 29.78
C GLU A 241 45.69 -29.93 28.81
N ASN A 242 46.06 -29.62 27.57
CA ASN A 242 46.37 -30.61 26.55
C ASN A 242 47.81 -31.12 26.63
N MET A 243 48.51 -30.88 27.74
CA MET A 243 49.90 -31.29 27.91
C MET A 243 49.98 -32.47 28.89
N ASP A 244 50.69 -33.51 28.48
CA ASP A 244 50.88 -34.71 29.30
C ASP A 244 51.93 -34.49 30.41
N CYS A 245 52.14 -35.45 31.32
CA CYS A 245 53.11 -35.29 32.41
C CYS A 245 54.57 -35.15 31.96
N THR A 246 54.87 -35.30 30.66
CA THR A 246 56.20 -35.09 30.05
C THR A 246 56.35 -33.74 29.34
N GLY A 247 55.25 -32.99 29.18
CA GLY A 247 55.28 -31.68 28.53
C GLY A 247 54.89 -31.68 27.05
N LEU A 248 54.35 -32.78 26.51
CA LEU A 248 53.97 -32.90 25.10
C LEU A 248 52.48 -32.56 24.89
N CYS A 249 52.20 -31.72 23.90
CA CYS A 249 50.84 -31.44 23.43
C CYS A 249 50.17 -32.74 22.91
N PHE A 250 48.98 -33.05 23.43
CA PHE A 250 48.24 -34.29 23.23
C PHE A 250 49.05 -35.57 23.54
N GLY A 251 50.01 -35.49 24.46
CA GLY A 251 50.73 -36.68 24.89
C GLY A 251 49.86 -37.59 25.76
N ASP A 252 50.20 -38.88 25.78
CA ASP A 252 49.43 -39.90 26.49
C ASP A 252 49.94 -40.18 27.92
N ALA A 253 50.98 -39.47 28.39
CA ALA A 253 51.61 -39.76 29.68
C ALA A 253 50.86 -39.14 30.88
N PHE A 254 50.57 -39.94 31.91
CA PHE A 254 49.90 -39.49 33.15
C PHE A 254 50.48 -40.17 34.40
N TYR A 255 50.26 -39.59 35.59
CA TYR A 255 50.67 -40.21 36.86
C TYR A 255 49.75 -41.37 37.24
N ASP A 256 50.34 -42.54 37.52
CA ASP A 256 49.60 -43.74 37.95
C ASP A 256 49.34 -43.75 39.48
N ASP A 257 48.63 -44.77 39.97
CA ASP A 257 48.20 -44.84 41.38
C ASP A 257 49.35 -45.20 42.34
N CYS A 258 50.49 -45.67 41.84
CA CYS A 258 51.71 -45.80 42.61
C CYS A 258 52.57 -44.50 42.47
N ASN A 259 51.98 -43.40 41.95
CA ASN A 259 52.51 -42.05 41.73
C ASN A 259 53.67 -41.94 40.73
N VAL A 260 53.70 -42.78 39.69
CA VAL A 260 54.74 -42.75 38.63
C VAL A 260 54.15 -42.19 37.32
N CYS A 261 54.81 -41.19 36.71
CA CYS A 261 54.44 -40.70 35.37
C CYS A 261 54.70 -41.82 34.35
N SER A 262 53.62 -42.29 33.72
CA SER A 262 53.52 -43.54 32.97
C SER A 262 52.77 -43.33 31.66
N GLU A 263 52.87 -44.29 30.75
CA GLU A 263 52.39 -44.32 29.37
C GLU A 263 53.06 -43.30 28.44
N GLY A 264 52.55 -43.19 27.21
CA GLY A 264 53.10 -42.30 26.18
C GLY A 264 54.58 -42.57 25.89
N THR A 265 55.39 -41.53 25.93
CA THR A 265 56.85 -41.61 25.67
C THR A 265 57.68 -41.97 26.91
N THR A 266 57.07 -42.15 28.08
CA THR A 266 57.78 -42.42 29.35
C THR A 266 58.43 -43.80 29.37
N GLY A 267 57.91 -44.75 28.58
CA GLY A 267 58.34 -46.14 28.58
C GLY A 267 57.91 -46.95 29.81
N HIS A 268 57.07 -46.40 30.68
CA HIS A 268 56.52 -47.06 31.86
C HIS A 268 55.04 -47.35 31.64
N ILE A 269 54.51 -48.53 31.94
CA ILE A 269 53.07 -48.83 31.77
C ILE A 269 52.35 -48.51 33.08
N ALA A 270 51.27 -47.72 33.04
CA ALA A 270 50.58 -47.22 34.23
C ALA A 270 50.03 -48.36 35.08
N ASN A 271 50.31 -48.33 36.39
CA ASN A 271 49.88 -49.33 37.36
C ASN A 271 50.33 -50.76 37.04
N SER A 272 51.25 -50.96 36.09
CA SER A 272 51.81 -52.28 35.74
C SER A 272 52.51 -52.95 36.92
N ASP A 273 52.87 -52.16 37.92
CA ASP A 273 53.41 -52.62 39.17
C ASP A 273 52.35 -53.20 40.12
N LYS A 274 51.03 -53.10 39.87
CA LYS A 274 49.98 -53.67 40.76
C LYS A 274 49.56 -55.09 40.37
N ASP A 275 49.21 -55.91 41.36
CA ASP A 275 48.51 -57.18 41.12
C ASP A 275 46.99 -57.01 41.09
N CYS A 276 46.23 -58.06 40.75
CA CYS A 276 44.77 -57.91 40.61
C CYS A 276 44.01 -57.63 41.91
N ASN A 277 44.68 -57.77 43.06
CA ASN A 277 44.10 -57.47 44.36
C ASN A 277 44.42 -56.02 44.78
N GLY A 278 45.05 -55.24 43.89
CA GLY A 278 45.35 -53.82 44.08
C GLY A 278 46.66 -53.56 44.83
N ASP A 279 47.46 -54.60 45.10
CA ASP A 279 48.69 -54.47 45.84
C ASP A 279 49.84 -54.07 44.88
N CYS A 280 50.45 -52.88 45.06
CA CYS A 280 51.68 -52.51 44.32
C CYS A 280 52.75 -53.60 44.64
N LYS A 281 53.13 -54.38 43.62
CA LYS A 281 54.05 -55.54 43.53
C LYS A 281 53.51 -56.88 44.02
N GLY A 282 52.20 -57.13 43.97
CA GLY A 282 51.59 -58.40 44.39
C GLY A 282 51.65 -59.56 43.36
N LYS A 283 50.90 -60.65 43.58
CA LYS A 283 50.93 -61.90 42.77
C LYS A 283 49.55 -62.43 42.31
N ALA A 284 48.43 -61.84 42.71
CA ALA A 284 47.10 -62.28 42.32
C ALA A 284 46.82 -62.00 40.82
N LYS A 285 46.05 -62.87 40.12
CA LYS A 285 45.73 -62.71 38.68
C LYS A 285 44.22 -62.76 38.39
N ILE A 286 43.77 -61.95 37.43
CA ILE A 286 42.37 -61.91 37.00
C ILE A 286 42.05 -63.14 36.14
N ASP A 287 40.90 -63.77 36.39
CA ASP A 287 40.33 -64.80 35.53
C ASP A 287 39.45 -64.22 34.40
N GLU A 288 38.89 -65.06 33.51
CA GLU A 288 38.15 -64.57 32.34
C GLU A 288 36.79 -63.95 32.72
N CYS A 289 36.37 -64.08 33.97
CA CYS A 289 35.19 -63.44 34.54
C CYS A 289 35.47 -62.14 35.28
N GLY A 290 36.71 -61.66 35.24
CA GLY A 290 37.12 -60.46 35.97
C GLY A 290 37.30 -60.69 37.47
N ALA A 291 37.16 -61.92 37.96
CA ALA A 291 37.40 -62.21 39.36
C ALA A 291 38.91 -62.32 39.59
N CYS A 292 39.41 -61.57 40.58
CA CYS A 292 40.80 -61.70 41.01
C CYS A 292 40.97 -63.03 41.73
N THR A 293 41.58 -64.01 41.06
CA THR A 293 41.65 -65.40 41.52
C THR A 293 43.10 -65.82 41.76
N GLY A 294 43.34 -66.61 42.81
CA GLY A 294 44.69 -66.93 43.26
C GLY A 294 45.37 -65.76 43.99
N GLY A 295 46.56 -66.00 44.54
CA GLY A 295 47.11 -65.12 45.58
C GLY A 295 46.40 -65.37 46.91
N LYS A 296 45.87 -64.33 47.56
CA LYS A 296 45.15 -64.41 48.85
C LYS A 296 43.61 -64.41 48.72
N THR A 297 43.03 -64.77 47.56
CA THR A 297 41.60 -64.53 47.25
C THR A 297 40.66 -65.76 47.26
N ASP A 298 41.16 -67.00 47.43
CA ASP A 298 40.39 -68.25 47.60
C ASP A 298 39.32 -68.66 46.53
N LEU A 299 39.26 -68.03 45.34
CA LEU A 299 38.25 -68.28 44.27
C LEU A 299 38.73 -69.18 43.10
N LYS A 300 37.81 -69.95 42.45
CA LYS A 300 38.04 -70.79 41.23
C LYS A 300 37.53 -70.12 39.94
N LYS A 301 38.23 -70.38 38.83
CA LYS A 301 38.04 -69.75 37.49
C LYS A 301 36.64 -69.91 36.89
N ASN A 302 36.01 -68.77 36.54
CA ASN A 302 34.78 -68.58 35.72
C ASN A 302 33.46 -69.23 36.16
N ALA A 303 33.20 -69.40 37.46
CA ALA A 303 31.96 -70.03 37.94
C ALA A 303 30.67 -69.22 37.71
N ASN A 304 30.78 -68.04 37.13
CA ASN A 304 29.78 -66.98 37.24
C ASN A 304 29.48 -66.40 35.86
N MET A 305 28.98 -67.08 34.83
CA MET A 305 28.85 -66.49 33.47
C MET A 305 27.48 -66.78 32.81
N ASP A 306 26.86 -65.78 32.16
CA ASP A 306 25.52 -65.80 31.52
C ASP A 306 25.54 -66.11 30.00
N CYS A 307 24.38 -66.09 29.29
CA CYS A 307 24.35 -66.45 27.85
C CYS A 307 25.12 -65.50 26.93
N ALA A 308 25.45 -64.30 27.41
CA ALA A 308 26.25 -63.32 26.68
C ALA A 308 27.75 -63.53 26.93
N GLY A 309 28.13 -64.57 27.69
CA GLY A 309 29.49 -64.76 28.13
C GLY A 309 29.90 -63.75 29.19
N VAL A 310 28.94 -63.11 29.87
CA VAL A 310 29.21 -62.04 30.84
C VAL A 310 29.01 -62.55 32.25
N CYS A 311 29.95 -62.18 33.11
CA CYS A 311 30.01 -62.78 34.41
C CYS A 311 29.00 -62.24 35.41
N PHE A 312 28.27 -63.13 36.08
CA PHE A 312 27.10 -62.89 36.94
C PHE A 312 25.96 -62.15 36.25
N GLY A 313 25.86 -62.26 34.92
CA GLY A 313 24.85 -61.53 34.18
C GLY A 313 23.47 -62.21 34.17
N ASP A 314 22.47 -61.41 33.80
CA ASP A 314 21.06 -61.81 33.78
C ASP A 314 20.55 -62.05 32.34
N ALA A 315 21.43 -62.14 31.34
CA ALA A 315 21.03 -62.27 29.94
C ALA A 315 20.43 -63.66 29.64
N TYR A 316 19.38 -63.69 28.80
CA TYR A 316 18.66 -64.90 28.39
C TYR A 316 18.22 -64.86 26.92
N ILE A 317 17.87 -66.00 26.32
CA ILE A 317 17.52 -66.09 24.89
C ILE A 317 16.02 -65.79 24.63
N ASN A 318 15.69 -64.98 23.62
CA ASN A 318 14.32 -64.59 23.20
C ASN A 318 13.72 -65.38 22.01
N GLU A 319 12.50 -65.00 21.58
CA GLU A 319 11.70 -65.65 20.51
C GLU A 319 12.26 -65.49 19.08
N CYS A 320 13.03 -64.43 18.78
CA CYS A 320 13.81 -64.33 17.53
C CYS A 320 15.21 -65.01 17.67
N MET A 321 15.42 -65.82 18.73
CA MET A 321 16.66 -66.58 19.06
C MET A 321 17.91 -65.75 19.38
N TYR A 322 17.76 -64.53 19.92
CA TYR A 322 18.88 -63.70 20.38
C TYR A 322 19.02 -63.73 21.90
N CYS A 323 20.26 -63.77 22.40
CA CYS A 323 20.56 -63.51 23.81
C CYS A 323 20.34 -62.01 24.07
N ILE A 324 19.35 -61.68 24.89
CA ILE A 324 18.90 -60.33 25.23
C ILE A 324 18.77 -60.16 26.75
N GLY A 325 18.56 -58.93 27.22
CA GLY A 325 18.60 -58.64 28.65
C GLY A 325 20.02 -58.76 29.21
N GLY A 326 20.16 -58.61 30.53
CA GLY A 326 21.47 -58.51 31.17
C GLY A 326 22.36 -57.44 30.52
N THR A 327 23.61 -57.79 30.23
CA THR A 327 24.66 -56.91 29.69
C THR A 327 24.75 -56.89 28.17
N THR A 328 23.89 -57.63 27.48
CA THR A 328 23.81 -57.60 26.00
C THR A 328 23.47 -56.21 25.46
N GLY A 329 22.88 -55.34 26.30
CA GLY A 329 22.38 -54.01 25.92
C GLY A 329 21.09 -54.07 25.09
N PHE A 330 20.67 -55.25 24.67
CA PHE A 330 19.48 -55.45 23.85
C PHE A 330 18.26 -55.65 24.74
N LYS A 331 17.34 -54.69 24.71
CA LYS A 331 16.03 -54.79 25.37
C LYS A 331 15.06 -55.53 24.45
N ASN A 332 14.10 -56.24 25.04
CA ASN A 332 12.98 -56.78 24.28
C ASN A 332 12.16 -55.59 23.71
N THR A 333 12.12 -55.44 22.38
CA THR A 333 11.46 -54.32 21.72
C THR A 333 10.05 -54.65 21.21
N ASN A 334 9.51 -55.81 21.54
CA ASN A 334 8.15 -56.19 21.15
C ASN A 334 7.16 -55.11 21.65
N ASN A 335 6.37 -54.53 20.73
CA ASN A 335 5.35 -53.49 20.95
C ASN A 335 5.83 -52.06 21.31
N LEU A 336 7.06 -51.65 20.97
CA LEU A 336 7.50 -50.24 21.12
C LEU A 336 7.25 -49.41 19.84
N LYS A 337 7.25 -48.07 19.96
CA LYS A 337 7.00 -47.12 18.85
C LYS A 337 8.33 -46.44 18.45
N GLY A 338 8.81 -46.59 17.20
CA GLY A 338 10.05 -45.96 16.68
C GLY A 338 10.80 -46.80 15.62
N ASP A 339 11.81 -46.21 14.96
CA ASP A 339 12.66 -46.87 13.94
C ASP A 339 13.34 -48.15 14.48
N PHE A 340 13.03 -49.29 13.85
CA PHE A 340 13.57 -50.61 14.20
C PHE A 340 14.72 -51.07 13.31
N SER A 341 15.51 -50.13 12.78
CA SER A 341 16.80 -50.43 12.15
C SER A 341 17.78 -51.22 13.06
N GLY A 342 17.48 -51.40 14.35
CA GLY A 342 18.26 -52.16 15.33
C GLY A 342 17.89 -53.64 15.51
N ALA A 343 18.36 -54.49 14.58
CA ALA A 343 18.82 -55.89 14.69
C ALA A 343 18.24 -56.97 15.66
N TYR A 344 17.40 -56.71 16.66
CA TYR A 344 17.10 -57.65 17.76
C TYR A 344 15.62 -57.82 18.14
N GLY A 345 14.71 -57.26 17.35
CA GLY A 345 13.27 -57.42 17.51
C GLY A 345 12.50 -57.39 16.20
N GLN A 346 11.18 -57.46 16.30
CA GLN A 346 10.25 -57.35 15.18
C GLN A 346 9.98 -55.87 14.85
N ASP A 347 9.83 -55.53 13.57
CA ASP A 347 9.33 -54.22 13.13
C ASP A 347 7.79 -54.12 13.31
N CYS A 348 7.16 -53.00 12.94
CA CYS A 348 5.71 -52.87 13.12
C CYS A 348 4.88 -53.86 12.27
N ASN A 349 5.49 -54.52 11.28
CA ASN A 349 4.90 -55.59 10.46
C ASN A 349 5.26 -57.01 10.95
N ARG A 350 5.85 -57.12 12.15
CA ARG A 350 6.26 -58.37 12.81
C ARG A 350 7.42 -59.10 12.15
N ASP A 351 8.18 -58.44 11.29
CA ASP A 351 9.37 -59.02 10.67
C ASP A 351 10.60 -58.83 11.59
N CYS A 352 11.26 -59.93 12.02
CA CYS A 352 12.53 -59.82 12.77
C CYS A 352 13.56 -59.12 11.86
N LYS A 353 14.12 -57.97 12.29
CA LYS A 353 14.99 -57.07 11.49
C LYS A 353 14.31 -56.38 10.29
N GLY A 354 12.99 -56.24 10.31
CA GLY A 354 12.28 -55.48 9.27
C GLY A 354 12.53 -53.97 9.36
N LYS A 355 12.07 -53.24 8.33
CA LYS A 355 12.26 -51.78 8.18
C LYS A 355 10.96 -50.99 8.28
N ALA A 356 9.84 -51.66 8.54
CA ALA A 356 8.56 -50.98 8.61
C ALA A 356 8.49 -50.10 9.88
N ILE A 357 8.00 -48.88 9.72
CA ILE A 357 7.91 -47.87 10.78
C ILE A 357 6.49 -47.33 10.89
N ILE A 358 6.14 -46.79 12.05
CA ILE A 358 4.83 -46.17 12.25
C ILE A 358 4.90 -44.71 11.78
N ASP A 359 3.97 -44.32 10.92
CA ASP A 359 3.84 -42.95 10.39
C ASP A 359 3.00 -42.03 11.30
N ASP A 360 2.79 -40.78 10.88
CA ASP A 360 2.06 -39.78 11.67
C ASP A 360 0.56 -40.12 11.81
N CYS A 361 0.02 -40.94 10.90
CA CYS A 361 -1.31 -41.54 10.96
C CYS A 361 -1.36 -42.84 11.75
N ASN A 362 -0.29 -43.20 12.46
CA ASN A 362 -0.20 -44.43 13.25
C ASN A 362 -0.40 -45.72 12.42
N ILE A 363 -0.07 -45.69 11.13
CA ILE A 363 -0.05 -46.84 10.21
C ILE A 363 1.38 -47.37 10.10
N CYS A 364 1.52 -48.69 10.03
CA CYS A 364 2.80 -49.31 9.74
C CYS A 364 3.09 -49.18 8.23
N THR A 365 4.10 -48.38 7.88
CA THR A 365 4.51 -48.03 6.53
C THR A 365 5.96 -48.45 6.26
N GLU A 366 6.41 -48.35 5.01
CA GLU A 366 7.73 -48.75 4.55
C GLU A 366 8.01 -50.28 4.71
N GLY A 367 9.22 -50.72 4.34
CA GLY A 367 9.61 -52.13 4.47
C GLY A 367 8.80 -53.05 3.55
N LYS A 368 8.10 -54.05 4.11
CA LYS A 368 7.27 -55.02 3.37
C LYS A 368 5.75 -54.75 3.51
N THR A 369 5.36 -53.51 3.78
CA THR A 369 3.95 -53.13 3.99
C THR A 369 3.24 -52.66 2.71
N ASP A 370 3.98 -52.42 1.62
CA ASP A 370 3.51 -51.81 0.36
C ASP A 370 2.88 -50.41 0.51
N ILE A 371 2.99 -49.77 1.68
CA ILE A 371 2.46 -48.43 1.99
C ILE A 371 3.65 -47.48 2.20
N ARG A 372 3.67 -46.31 1.54
CA ARG A 372 4.74 -45.31 1.76
C ARG A 372 4.44 -44.46 2.99
N PHE A 373 5.48 -43.89 3.58
CA PHE A 373 5.37 -43.01 4.73
C PHE A 373 4.38 -41.85 4.49
N ASN A 374 3.40 -41.69 5.39
CA ASN A 374 2.33 -40.69 5.32
C ASN A 374 1.42 -40.77 4.07
N ASP A 375 1.34 -41.92 3.37
CA ASP A 375 0.39 -42.12 2.25
C ASP A 375 -1.08 -41.93 2.67
N ALA A 376 -1.41 -42.06 3.96
CA ALA A 376 -2.76 -41.87 4.50
C ALA A 376 -3.09 -40.44 4.92
N ILE A 377 -2.14 -39.50 4.78
CA ILE A 377 -2.33 -38.07 5.07
C ILE A 377 -2.73 -37.34 3.79
N ASP A 378 -3.79 -36.57 3.90
CA ASP A 378 -4.24 -35.67 2.84
C ASP A 378 -3.48 -34.33 2.87
N CYS A 379 -3.66 -33.46 1.88
CA CYS A 379 -2.86 -32.22 1.83
C CYS A 379 -3.15 -31.22 2.96
N ASN A 380 -4.24 -31.42 3.73
CA ASN A 380 -4.62 -30.60 4.87
C ASN A 380 -4.06 -31.16 6.19
N GLY A 381 -3.32 -32.27 6.11
CA GLY A 381 -2.71 -32.93 7.28
C GLY A 381 -3.63 -33.93 7.98
N ASP A 382 -4.77 -34.27 7.37
CA ASP A 382 -5.75 -35.15 7.98
C ASP A 382 -5.57 -36.60 7.52
N CYS A 383 -5.65 -37.52 8.49
CA CYS A 383 -5.60 -38.95 8.21
C CYS A 383 -6.91 -39.44 7.59
N ASN A 384 -6.83 -40.30 6.58
CA ASN A 384 -8.01 -40.92 5.96
C ASN A 384 -8.49 -42.19 6.70
N SER A 385 -9.59 -42.77 6.22
CA SER A 385 -10.25 -43.94 6.85
C SER A 385 -9.42 -45.23 6.96
N THR A 386 -8.24 -45.29 6.34
CA THR A 386 -7.29 -46.40 6.52
C THR A 386 -6.46 -46.27 7.81
N SER A 387 -6.48 -45.09 8.44
CA SER A 387 -5.75 -44.79 9.67
C SER A 387 -6.56 -45.08 10.93
N PRO A 388 -5.92 -45.62 12.00
CA PRO A 388 -6.50 -45.68 13.35
C PRO A 388 -6.78 -44.30 13.99
N LEU A 389 -6.19 -43.23 13.46
CA LEU A 389 -6.38 -41.85 13.94
C LEU A 389 -7.48 -41.10 13.18
N TRP A 390 -8.16 -41.74 12.23
CA TRP A 390 -9.30 -41.13 11.55
C TRP A 390 -10.47 -40.89 12.51
N ASP A 391 -10.91 -39.63 12.60
CA ASP A 391 -11.97 -39.18 13.51
C ASP A 391 -13.38 -39.30 12.91
N GLY A 392 -13.50 -39.77 11.67
CA GLY A 392 -14.77 -39.97 10.97
C GLY A 392 -15.33 -38.74 10.26
N ASN A 393 -14.61 -37.60 10.27
CA ASN A 393 -15.02 -36.38 9.57
C ASN A 393 -14.59 -36.40 8.09
N LEU A 394 -14.99 -35.37 7.31
CA LEU A 394 -14.57 -35.17 5.90
C LEU A 394 -13.05 -34.96 5.72
N GLY A 395 -12.27 -34.94 6.80
CA GLY A 395 -10.81 -34.96 6.77
C GLY A 395 -10.28 -36.27 6.19
N GLY A 396 -9.20 -36.20 5.42
CA GLY A 396 -8.61 -37.34 4.71
C GLY A 396 -9.03 -37.45 3.23
N SER A 397 -9.66 -36.42 2.67
CA SER A 397 -10.08 -36.37 1.26
C SER A 397 -9.55 -35.15 0.51
N ALA A 398 -8.85 -34.24 1.18
CA ALA A 398 -8.29 -33.06 0.54
C ALA A 398 -7.10 -33.45 -0.34
N TYR A 399 -7.03 -32.89 -1.55
CA TYR A 399 -5.92 -33.14 -2.47
C TYR A 399 -5.40 -31.84 -3.08
N LEU A 400 -4.13 -31.86 -3.50
CA LEU A 400 -3.56 -30.76 -4.27
C LEU A 400 -4.23 -30.74 -5.64
N ASP A 401 -4.91 -29.64 -5.95
CA ASP A 401 -5.47 -29.42 -7.28
C ASP A 401 -4.38 -29.07 -8.30
N ASP A 402 -4.77 -28.72 -9.53
CA ASP A 402 -3.82 -28.45 -10.60
C ASP A 402 -2.96 -27.21 -10.33
N CYS A 403 -3.37 -26.36 -9.39
CA CYS A 403 -2.65 -25.17 -8.94
C CYS A 403 -1.76 -25.41 -7.73
N GLY A 404 -1.71 -26.66 -7.24
CA GLY A 404 -0.98 -27.01 -6.04
C GLY A 404 -1.64 -26.48 -4.77
N VAL A 405 -2.93 -26.14 -4.82
CA VAL A 405 -3.70 -25.71 -3.65
C VAL A 405 -4.47 -26.89 -3.09
N CYS A 406 -4.42 -27.04 -1.78
CA CYS A 406 -5.16 -28.08 -1.09
C CYS A 406 -6.66 -27.80 -1.15
N SER A 407 -7.42 -28.68 -1.83
CA SER A 407 -8.84 -28.50 -2.15
C SER A 407 -9.68 -29.69 -1.71
N GLU A 408 -11.01 -29.49 -1.60
CA GLU A 408 -12.00 -30.46 -1.10
C GLU A 408 -11.80 -30.85 0.38
N GLY A 409 -12.59 -31.83 0.86
CA GLY A 409 -12.56 -32.26 2.24
C GLY A 409 -12.93 -31.12 3.21
N ASN A 410 -12.03 -30.84 4.14
CA ASN A 410 -12.13 -29.75 5.12
C ASN A 410 -11.13 -28.60 4.87
N SER A 411 -10.54 -28.52 3.68
CA SER A 411 -9.66 -27.41 3.27
C SER A 411 -10.39 -26.06 3.16
N ASN A 412 -11.73 -26.07 3.10
CA ASN A 412 -12.58 -24.93 2.75
C ASN A 412 -12.25 -24.31 1.38
N HIS A 413 -11.64 -25.09 0.48
CA HIS A 413 -11.22 -24.63 -0.83
C HIS A 413 -11.82 -25.52 -1.93
N SER A 414 -12.40 -24.90 -2.96
CA SER A 414 -12.98 -25.63 -4.10
C SER A 414 -11.92 -25.86 -5.18
N PRO A 415 -11.85 -27.05 -5.81
CA PRO A 415 -10.83 -27.35 -6.80
C PRO A 415 -10.77 -26.34 -7.94
N ASN A 416 -9.56 -25.88 -8.25
CA ASN A 416 -9.27 -25.03 -9.40
C ASN A 416 -10.02 -23.68 -9.41
N ILE A 417 -10.56 -23.22 -8.27
CA ILE A 417 -11.16 -21.88 -8.19
C ILE A 417 -10.09 -20.78 -8.37
N ASP A 418 -8.83 -21.11 -8.10
CA ASP A 418 -7.67 -20.24 -8.37
C ASP A 418 -7.31 -20.15 -9.85
N LYS A 419 -7.92 -20.97 -10.71
CA LYS A 419 -7.72 -20.82 -12.15
C LYS A 419 -8.52 -19.65 -12.66
N ASP A 420 -7.83 -18.77 -13.37
CA ASP A 420 -8.47 -17.78 -14.19
C ASP A 420 -9.18 -18.45 -15.39
N CYS A 421 -9.89 -17.67 -16.20
CA CYS A 421 -10.62 -18.25 -17.32
C CYS A 421 -9.72 -18.84 -18.44
N ASN A 422 -8.42 -18.50 -18.44
CA ASN A 422 -7.43 -19.03 -19.38
C ASN A 422 -6.81 -20.34 -18.88
N GLY A 423 -7.17 -20.75 -17.66
CA GLY A 423 -6.69 -21.96 -17.01
C GLY A 423 -5.39 -21.76 -16.24
N ASP A 424 -4.94 -20.51 -16.09
CA ASP A 424 -3.73 -20.16 -15.36
C ASP A 424 -4.02 -20.03 -13.87
N CYS A 425 -3.23 -20.72 -13.07
CA CYS A 425 -3.32 -20.68 -11.62
C CYS A 425 -2.90 -19.31 -11.11
N PHE A 426 -3.76 -18.70 -10.29
CA PHE A 426 -3.62 -17.32 -9.79
C PHE A 426 -3.49 -16.29 -10.90
N GLY A 427 -4.06 -16.57 -12.07
CA GLY A 427 -4.07 -15.66 -13.21
C GLY A 427 -5.08 -14.51 -13.06
N GLU A 428 -5.00 -13.55 -13.97
CA GLU A 428 -5.84 -12.35 -13.98
C GLU A 428 -6.88 -12.33 -15.11
N ALA A 429 -6.95 -13.38 -15.94
CA ALA A 429 -7.90 -13.43 -17.04
C ALA A 429 -9.35 -13.61 -16.53
N ILE A 430 -10.27 -12.81 -17.07
CA ILE A 430 -11.67 -12.79 -16.66
C ILE A 430 -12.61 -13.11 -17.84
N ILE A 431 -13.75 -13.70 -17.50
CA ILE A 431 -14.86 -13.84 -18.44
C ILE A 431 -15.51 -12.47 -18.64
N ASP A 432 -15.53 -12.01 -19.88
CA ASP A 432 -16.17 -10.76 -20.25
C ASP A 432 -17.70 -10.88 -20.38
N PRO A 433 -18.45 -9.76 -20.58
CA PRO A 433 -19.90 -9.80 -20.73
C PRO A 433 -20.41 -10.70 -21.87
N CYS A 434 -19.56 -10.98 -22.87
CA CYS A 434 -19.90 -11.88 -23.98
C CYS A 434 -19.65 -13.36 -23.69
N GLY A 435 -19.05 -13.68 -22.53
CA GLY A 435 -18.69 -15.04 -22.15
C GLY A 435 -17.31 -15.48 -22.63
N GLY A 436 -16.51 -14.58 -23.21
CA GLY A 436 -15.15 -14.88 -23.66
C GLY A 436 -14.11 -14.59 -22.58
N CYS A 437 -13.04 -15.37 -22.56
CA CYS A 437 -11.92 -15.13 -21.65
C CYS A 437 -11.00 -14.03 -22.18
N THR A 438 -10.74 -13.00 -21.38
CA THR A 438 -9.95 -11.80 -21.75
C THR A 438 -9.06 -11.34 -20.61
N GLY A 439 -8.07 -10.50 -20.88
CA GLY A 439 -7.13 -10.00 -19.86
C GLY A 439 -5.96 -10.94 -19.58
N GLY A 440 -5.17 -10.61 -18.56
CA GLY A 440 -3.98 -11.39 -18.17
C GLY A 440 -3.06 -11.69 -19.35
N ASN A 441 -2.75 -12.97 -19.53
CA ASN A 441 -1.88 -13.49 -20.60
C ASN A 441 -2.66 -14.05 -21.82
N THR A 442 -3.98 -13.83 -21.91
CA THR A 442 -4.80 -14.29 -23.06
C THR A 442 -4.40 -13.63 -24.38
N GLY A 443 -3.69 -12.49 -24.32
CA GLY A 443 -3.41 -11.64 -25.49
C GLY A 443 -4.63 -10.88 -26.00
N ILE A 444 -5.75 -10.91 -25.28
CA ILE A 444 -6.99 -10.19 -25.60
C ILE A 444 -7.22 -9.13 -24.53
N GLU A 445 -7.49 -7.88 -24.93
CA GLU A 445 -7.79 -6.80 -23.99
C GLU A 445 -9.05 -7.08 -23.17
N ASN A 446 -9.09 -6.61 -21.93
CA ASN A 446 -10.25 -6.75 -21.04
C ASN A 446 -11.56 -6.34 -21.72
N ASN A 447 -12.54 -7.22 -21.67
CA ASN A 447 -13.86 -7.05 -22.29
C ASN A 447 -13.89 -7.04 -23.82
N GLN A 448 -12.84 -7.50 -24.51
CA GLN A 448 -12.73 -7.44 -25.97
C GLN A 448 -12.69 -8.82 -26.64
N SER A 449 -13.35 -9.84 -26.07
CA SER A 449 -13.44 -11.13 -26.75
C SER A 449 -14.09 -10.99 -28.13
N ILE A 450 -13.72 -11.85 -29.06
CA ILE A 450 -14.17 -11.73 -30.45
C ILE A 450 -15.55 -12.35 -30.63
N VAL A 451 -16.49 -11.52 -31.06
CA VAL A 451 -17.82 -11.91 -31.51
C VAL A 451 -17.81 -12.07 -33.02
N ASN A 452 -18.09 -13.27 -33.50
CA ASN A 452 -18.09 -13.60 -34.93
C ASN A 452 -19.49 -13.41 -35.54
N HIS A 453 -19.56 -12.78 -36.71
CA HIS A 453 -20.78 -12.71 -37.50
C HIS A 453 -20.47 -12.81 -39.00
N GLY A 454 -20.69 -14.01 -39.57
CA GLY A 454 -20.36 -14.30 -40.95
C GLY A 454 -18.85 -14.15 -41.22
N ARG A 455 -18.48 -13.17 -42.06
CA ARG A 455 -17.05 -12.84 -42.34
C ARG A 455 -16.54 -11.65 -41.52
N LYS A 456 -17.40 -11.00 -40.76
CA LYS A 456 -17.05 -9.85 -39.92
C LYS A 456 -16.84 -10.33 -38.48
N LYS A 457 -15.99 -9.58 -37.77
CA LYS A 457 -15.64 -9.81 -36.37
C LYS A 457 -15.73 -8.48 -35.66
N TYR A 458 -16.15 -8.53 -34.41
CA TYR A 458 -16.33 -7.36 -33.57
C TYR A 458 -15.83 -7.70 -32.17
N ALA A 459 -15.13 -6.76 -31.54
CA ALA A 459 -14.79 -6.91 -30.13
C ALA A 459 -16.03 -6.73 -29.25
N CYS A 460 -16.15 -7.58 -28.24
CA CYS A 460 -17.32 -7.73 -27.38
C CYS A 460 -17.79 -6.39 -26.80
N GLY A 461 -16.93 -5.71 -26.04
CA GLY A 461 -17.29 -4.51 -25.30
C GLY A 461 -17.69 -3.36 -26.22
N ASP A 462 -17.04 -3.25 -27.37
CA ASP A 462 -17.38 -2.27 -28.39
C ASP A 462 -18.76 -2.55 -29.02
N LEU A 463 -19.05 -3.82 -29.35
CA LEU A 463 -20.35 -4.19 -29.91
C LEU A 463 -21.46 -4.04 -28.87
N LEU A 464 -21.19 -4.39 -27.61
CA LEU A 464 -22.09 -4.20 -26.49
C LEU A 464 -22.50 -2.73 -26.34
N PHE A 465 -21.55 -1.80 -26.47
CA PHE A 465 -21.86 -0.36 -26.47
C PHE A 465 -22.84 0.03 -27.58
N VAL A 466 -22.64 -0.46 -28.81
CA VAL A 466 -23.56 -0.21 -29.93
C VAL A 466 -24.94 -0.82 -29.64
N THR A 467 -25.00 -2.02 -29.05
CA THR A 467 -26.28 -2.67 -28.69
C THR A 467 -27.02 -1.92 -27.58
N ASP A 468 -26.34 -1.41 -26.56
CA ASP A 468 -26.98 -0.67 -25.47
C ASP A 468 -27.57 0.65 -25.97
N ILE A 469 -26.88 1.32 -26.88
CA ILE A 469 -27.39 2.53 -27.55
C ILE A 469 -28.67 2.20 -28.36
N TYR A 470 -28.70 1.06 -29.06
CA TYR A 470 -29.91 0.61 -29.75
C TYR A 470 -31.05 0.33 -28.77
N SER A 471 -30.77 -0.33 -27.64
CA SER A 471 -31.75 -0.62 -26.60
C SER A 471 -32.36 0.64 -25.98
N LEU A 472 -31.58 1.72 -25.85
CA LEU A 472 -32.11 3.03 -25.43
C LEU A 472 -33.08 3.62 -26.45
N LYS A 473 -32.79 3.46 -27.75
CA LYS A 473 -33.66 3.97 -28.82
C LYS A 473 -34.96 3.16 -28.93
N TYR A 474 -34.87 1.83 -28.80
CA TYR A 474 -35.95 0.90 -29.04
C TYR A 474 -36.19 -0.07 -27.87
N PRO A 475 -36.54 0.39 -26.66
CA PRO A 475 -36.54 -0.45 -25.44
C PRO A 475 -37.57 -1.60 -25.43
N LYS A 476 -38.48 -1.65 -26.41
CA LYS A 476 -39.50 -2.69 -26.56
C LYS A 476 -39.26 -3.61 -27.76
N ASP A 477 -38.20 -3.37 -28.53
CA ASP A 477 -37.85 -4.23 -29.66
C ASP A 477 -37.26 -5.55 -29.17
N GLU A 478 -37.49 -6.63 -29.92
CA GLU A 478 -36.96 -7.96 -29.59
C GLU A 478 -35.43 -7.99 -29.55
N CYS A 479 -34.76 -7.06 -30.25
CA CYS A 479 -33.32 -6.93 -30.29
C CYS A 479 -32.72 -6.11 -29.14
N SER A 480 -33.52 -5.65 -28.18
CA SER A 480 -33.05 -4.74 -27.11
C SER A 480 -32.59 -5.45 -25.83
N ASP A 481 -32.40 -6.77 -25.89
CA ASP A 481 -31.76 -7.53 -24.81
C ASP A 481 -30.25 -7.62 -25.04
N SER A 482 -29.47 -7.00 -24.14
CA SER A 482 -28.00 -7.05 -24.15
C SER A 482 -27.41 -8.47 -24.18
N LYS A 483 -28.15 -9.50 -23.73
CA LYS A 483 -27.68 -10.91 -23.75
C LYS A 483 -27.70 -11.53 -25.13
N ILE A 484 -28.30 -10.88 -26.13
CA ILE A 484 -28.36 -11.36 -27.52
C ILE A 484 -26.96 -11.57 -28.08
N ILE A 485 -25.98 -10.78 -27.65
CA ILE A 485 -24.59 -10.91 -28.08
C ILE A 485 -23.98 -12.29 -27.76
N ASN A 486 -24.55 -13.03 -26.80
CA ASN A 486 -24.11 -14.36 -26.38
C ASN A 486 -24.82 -15.48 -27.17
N ASN A 487 -25.76 -15.14 -28.05
CA ASN A 487 -26.54 -16.08 -28.84
C ASN A 487 -26.35 -15.77 -30.33
N GLU A 488 -25.52 -16.59 -31.00
CA GLU A 488 -25.17 -16.40 -32.41
C GLU A 488 -26.39 -16.32 -33.34
N GLU A 489 -27.44 -17.10 -33.08
CA GLU A 489 -28.66 -17.10 -33.91
C GLU A 489 -29.47 -15.80 -33.75
N GLN A 490 -29.62 -15.31 -32.52
CA GLN A 490 -30.33 -14.07 -32.25
C GLN A 490 -29.51 -12.86 -32.69
N LEU A 491 -28.21 -12.85 -32.40
CA LEU A 491 -27.29 -11.81 -32.84
C LEU A 491 -27.31 -11.66 -34.35
N SER A 492 -27.29 -12.79 -35.09
CA SER A 492 -27.35 -12.75 -36.54
C SER A 492 -28.63 -12.12 -37.12
N LYS A 493 -29.73 -12.07 -36.35
CA LYS A 493 -30.99 -11.42 -36.77
C LYS A 493 -31.03 -9.93 -36.40
N CYS A 494 -30.25 -9.52 -35.40
CA CYS A 494 -30.31 -8.19 -34.81
C CYS A 494 -29.12 -7.29 -35.16
N ILE A 495 -27.96 -7.87 -35.49
CA ILE A 495 -26.70 -7.12 -35.64
C ILE A 495 -26.77 -6.03 -36.71
N ASP A 496 -27.42 -6.30 -37.84
CA ASP A 496 -27.62 -5.28 -38.88
C ASP A 496 -28.46 -4.11 -38.35
N LYS A 497 -29.50 -4.37 -37.54
CA LYS A 497 -30.30 -3.30 -36.91
C LYS A 497 -29.46 -2.42 -35.98
N TYR A 498 -28.52 -3.02 -35.24
CA TYR A 498 -27.61 -2.27 -34.36
C TYR A 498 -26.67 -1.37 -35.16
N LEU A 499 -26.06 -1.93 -36.21
CA LEU A 499 -25.08 -1.23 -37.05
C LEU A 499 -25.74 -0.23 -38.01
N ASP A 500 -27.03 -0.34 -38.30
CA ASP A 500 -27.79 0.59 -39.13
C ASP A 500 -28.33 1.80 -38.34
N LEU A 501 -28.32 1.76 -37.01
CA LEU A 501 -28.76 2.90 -36.18
C LEU A 501 -27.86 4.14 -36.38
N GLY A 502 -26.59 3.93 -36.70
CA GLY A 502 -25.68 4.98 -37.15
C GLY A 502 -24.38 4.43 -37.69
N GLU A 503 -23.52 5.33 -38.15
CA GLU A 503 -22.32 4.92 -38.88
C GLU A 503 -21.24 4.44 -37.91
N THR A 504 -20.84 3.17 -38.03
CA THR A 504 -19.74 2.57 -37.26
C THR A 504 -18.54 2.30 -38.16
N ILE A 505 -17.33 2.57 -37.67
CA ILE A 505 -16.07 2.18 -38.32
C ILE A 505 -15.26 1.34 -37.34
N TRP A 506 -14.79 0.21 -37.85
CA TRP A 506 -14.04 -0.80 -37.11
C TRP A 506 -12.65 -0.96 -37.73
N ASP A 507 -11.63 -1.10 -36.90
CA ASP A 507 -10.25 -1.29 -37.37
C ASP A 507 -9.92 -2.77 -37.67
N THR A 508 -8.64 -3.03 -37.97
CA THR A 508 -8.14 -4.37 -38.27
C THR A 508 -8.14 -5.31 -37.07
N ASP A 509 -8.11 -4.76 -35.86
CA ASP A 509 -8.20 -5.51 -34.60
C ASP A 509 -9.65 -5.70 -34.16
N HIS A 510 -10.60 -5.34 -35.04
CA HIS A 510 -12.05 -5.45 -34.82
C HIS A 510 -12.55 -4.56 -33.70
N ARG A 511 -11.85 -3.45 -33.44
CA ARG A 511 -12.21 -2.45 -32.43
C ARG A 511 -12.97 -1.28 -33.05
N LEU A 512 -13.95 -0.74 -32.32
CA LEU A 512 -14.74 0.41 -32.76
C LEU A 512 -13.90 1.69 -32.63
N THR A 513 -13.66 2.35 -33.76
CA THR A 513 -12.84 3.57 -33.82
C THR A 513 -13.65 4.82 -34.09
N GLN A 514 -14.82 4.68 -34.72
CA GLN A 514 -15.75 5.77 -34.94
C GLN A 514 -17.20 5.31 -34.79
N TYR A 515 -18.01 6.10 -34.11
CA TYR A 515 -19.46 5.94 -34.07
C TYR A 515 -20.18 7.27 -34.20
N THR A 516 -21.09 7.37 -35.16
CA THR A 516 -21.83 8.61 -35.50
C THR A 516 -23.32 8.33 -35.54
N ILE A 517 -24.05 8.88 -34.57
CA ILE A 517 -25.51 8.75 -34.38
C ILE A 517 -26.17 10.11 -34.06
N PRO A 518 -25.94 11.16 -34.87
CA PRO A 518 -26.56 12.45 -34.61
C PRO A 518 -28.07 12.37 -34.89
N GLU A 519 -28.84 13.15 -34.12
CA GLU A 519 -30.25 13.43 -34.41
C GLU A 519 -31.14 12.18 -34.47
N GLN A 520 -30.89 11.22 -33.59
CA GLN A 520 -31.67 9.98 -33.49
C GLN A 520 -32.76 10.03 -32.43
N ASN A 521 -32.94 11.13 -31.68
CA ASN A 521 -33.91 11.24 -30.59
C ASN A 521 -33.78 10.09 -29.57
N ILE A 522 -32.54 9.73 -29.21
CA ILE A 522 -32.24 8.70 -28.22
C ILE A 522 -32.32 9.33 -26.83
N GLU A 523 -33.12 8.74 -25.94
CA GLU A 523 -33.32 9.23 -24.57
C GLU A 523 -32.89 8.18 -23.54
N GLY A 524 -32.05 8.59 -22.59
CA GLY A 524 -31.54 7.70 -21.54
C GLY A 524 -30.24 8.22 -20.94
N GLU A 525 -29.74 7.52 -19.93
CA GLU A 525 -28.36 7.70 -19.49
C GLU A 525 -27.40 7.12 -20.53
N PHE A 526 -26.22 7.71 -20.66
CA PHE A 526 -25.19 7.15 -21.53
C PHE A 526 -24.76 5.77 -21.01
N PRO A 527 -24.74 4.72 -21.86
CA PRO A 527 -24.45 3.36 -21.40
C PRO A 527 -23.08 3.22 -20.75
N LYS A 528 -23.02 2.50 -19.63
CA LYS A 528 -21.75 2.18 -18.94
C LYS A 528 -20.80 1.36 -19.80
N SER A 529 -21.33 0.58 -20.75
CA SER A 529 -20.55 -0.15 -21.75
C SER A 529 -19.69 0.76 -22.64
N GLY A 530 -19.98 2.06 -22.70
CA GLY A 530 -19.09 3.03 -23.33
C GLY A 530 -17.68 3.05 -22.73
N ASN A 531 -17.50 2.61 -21.48
CA ASN A 531 -16.17 2.46 -20.86
C ASN A 531 -15.33 1.37 -21.51
N TYR A 532 -15.93 0.43 -22.25
CA TYR A 532 -15.19 -0.60 -22.98
C TYR A 532 -14.60 -0.09 -24.30
N THR A 533 -15.01 1.09 -24.77
CA THR A 533 -14.64 1.62 -26.09
C THR A 533 -13.28 2.34 -26.11
N THR A 534 -12.23 1.69 -25.62
CA THR A 534 -10.89 2.26 -25.39
C THR A 534 -10.16 2.71 -26.68
N LYS A 535 -10.57 2.21 -27.85
CA LYS A 535 -10.04 2.59 -29.17
C LYS A 535 -10.92 3.59 -29.92
N LEU A 536 -12.04 4.00 -29.36
CA LEU A 536 -12.92 4.98 -29.98
C LEU A 536 -12.22 6.34 -30.05
N ARG A 537 -12.15 6.90 -31.26
CA ARG A 537 -11.49 8.19 -31.55
C ARG A 537 -12.46 9.22 -32.08
N TYR A 538 -13.59 8.81 -32.65
CA TYR A 538 -14.60 9.75 -33.10
C TYR A 538 -15.98 9.34 -32.61
N LEU A 539 -16.61 10.20 -31.81
CA LEU A 539 -17.95 9.98 -31.30
C LEU A 539 -18.81 11.20 -31.57
N ASP A 540 -19.86 11.03 -32.38
CA ASP A 540 -20.87 12.08 -32.62
C ASP A 540 -22.23 11.58 -32.18
N ILE A 541 -22.66 12.03 -31.00
CA ILE A 541 -23.97 11.74 -30.41
C ILE A 541 -24.82 13.02 -30.31
N SER A 542 -24.46 14.06 -31.07
CA SER A 542 -25.10 15.37 -31.01
C SER A 542 -26.59 15.31 -31.37
N LYS A 543 -27.37 16.26 -30.84
CA LYS A 543 -28.82 16.38 -31.08
C LYS A 543 -29.63 15.15 -30.64
N ASN A 544 -29.29 14.58 -29.49
CA ASN A 544 -30.06 13.51 -28.85
C ASN A 544 -30.61 14.00 -27.49
N LEU A 545 -31.12 13.09 -26.69
CA LEU A 545 -31.73 13.39 -25.40
C LEU A 545 -31.03 12.68 -24.24
N PHE A 546 -29.72 12.39 -24.39
CA PHE A 546 -28.91 11.77 -23.34
C PHE A 546 -28.85 12.66 -22.10
N TRP A 547 -28.97 12.06 -20.92
CA TRP A 547 -29.05 12.75 -19.64
C TRP A 547 -28.25 12.01 -18.56
N GLY A 548 -28.17 12.55 -17.34
CA GLY A 548 -27.38 11.99 -16.25
C GLY A 548 -25.95 12.52 -16.22
N SER A 549 -25.09 11.88 -15.43
CA SER A 549 -23.67 12.28 -15.34
C SER A 549 -22.92 11.93 -16.61
N MET A 550 -21.93 12.76 -16.96
CA MET A 550 -21.05 12.48 -18.08
C MET A 550 -19.90 11.57 -17.62
N PRO A 551 -19.75 10.35 -18.18
CA PRO A 551 -18.67 9.45 -17.80
C PRO A 551 -17.27 9.94 -18.24
N ASN A 552 -16.23 9.51 -17.53
CA ASN A 552 -14.86 9.97 -17.75
C ASN A 552 -14.23 9.46 -19.06
N ASN A 553 -14.78 8.40 -19.67
CA ASN A 553 -14.28 7.86 -20.95
C ASN A 553 -14.35 8.88 -22.10
N PHE A 554 -15.20 9.91 -22.00
CA PHE A 554 -15.21 11.03 -22.95
C PHE A 554 -13.87 11.78 -23.01
N CYS A 555 -13.12 11.83 -21.90
CA CYS A 555 -11.77 12.39 -21.88
C CYS A 555 -10.80 11.62 -22.79
N GLU A 556 -10.85 10.29 -22.76
CA GLU A 556 -9.92 9.46 -23.53
C GLU A 556 -10.18 9.56 -25.03
N ILE A 557 -11.46 9.68 -25.41
CA ILE A 557 -11.89 9.88 -26.80
C ILE A 557 -11.46 11.26 -27.29
N ASP A 558 -11.69 12.32 -26.50
CA ASP A 558 -11.34 13.70 -26.88
C ASP A 558 -9.82 13.88 -26.99
N LYS A 559 -9.05 13.37 -26.02
CA LYS A 559 -7.58 13.46 -26.01
C LYS A 559 -6.94 12.91 -27.28
N ASN A 560 -7.50 11.84 -27.83
CA ASN A 560 -6.93 11.12 -28.98
C ASN A 560 -7.74 11.33 -30.28
N GLY A 561 -8.72 12.23 -30.28
CA GLY A 561 -9.80 12.17 -31.24
C GLY A 561 -10.72 13.38 -31.25
N LYS A 562 -12.02 13.14 -31.41
CA LYS A 562 -13.05 14.19 -31.45
C LYS A 562 -14.38 13.67 -30.93
N VAL A 563 -14.96 14.43 -29.99
CA VAL A 563 -16.31 14.17 -29.48
C VAL A 563 -17.25 15.32 -29.88
N ARG A 564 -18.48 15.00 -30.27
CA ARG A 564 -19.56 15.97 -30.51
C ARG A 564 -20.76 15.64 -29.64
N LEU A 565 -21.09 16.56 -28.74
CA LEU A 565 -22.06 16.36 -27.66
C LEU A 565 -23.19 17.38 -27.69
N ALA A 566 -23.08 18.44 -28.49
CA ALA A 566 -24.07 19.51 -28.64
C ALA A 566 -25.51 19.00 -28.60
N LYS A 567 -26.40 19.78 -27.99
CA LYS A 567 -27.84 19.48 -27.93
C LYS A 567 -28.16 18.13 -27.30
N ASN A 568 -27.55 17.84 -26.15
CA ASN A 568 -27.97 16.79 -25.21
C ASN A 568 -28.33 17.43 -23.85
N ARG A 569 -28.48 16.64 -22.79
CA ARG A 569 -28.94 17.08 -21.46
C ARG A 569 -28.07 16.53 -20.31
N PHE A 570 -26.78 16.30 -20.55
CA PHE A 570 -25.85 15.83 -19.51
C PHE A 570 -25.69 16.84 -18.38
N CYS A 571 -25.49 16.34 -17.16
CA CYS A 571 -25.32 17.16 -15.98
C CYS A 571 -23.86 17.44 -15.60
N PRO A 572 -23.59 18.65 -15.08
CA PRO A 572 -22.33 18.93 -14.41
C PRO A 572 -22.22 18.16 -13.06
N PRO A 573 -21.01 17.99 -12.52
CA PRO A 573 -19.73 18.46 -13.05
C PRO A 573 -19.31 17.67 -14.30
N TYR A 574 -18.90 18.40 -15.34
CA TYR A 574 -18.34 17.79 -16.54
C TYR A 574 -16.87 17.41 -16.30
N PRO A 575 -16.36 16.34 -16.93
CA PRO A 575 -14.95 15.99 -16.85
C PRO A 575 -14.06 17.18 -17.26
N THR A 576 -13.11 17.54 -16.40
CA THR A 576 -12.28 18.76 -16.55
C THR A 576 -11.48 18.79 -17.85
N CYS A 577 -11.08 17.61 -18.35
CA CYS A 577 -10.42 17.42 -19.63
C CYS A 577 -11.16 18.07 -20.82
N LEU A 578 -12.50 18.17 -20.76
CA LEU A 578 -13.32 18.70 -21.85
C LEU A 578 -13.37 20.24 -21.85
N ASN A 579 -12.96 20.88 -20.75
CA ASN A 579 -12.96 22.34 -20.62
C ASN A 579 -11.83 23.01 -21.42
N GLU A 580 -10.78 22.26 -21.77
CA GLU A 580 -9.65 22.76 -22.56
C GLU A 580 -10.00 22.90 -24.05
N ASN A 581 -11.04 22.21 -24.52
CA ASN A 581 -11.46 22.21 -25.91
C ASN A 581 -12.51 23.31 -26.16
N ILE A 582 -12.10 24.42 -26.77
CA ILE A 582 -12.94 25.59 -27.07
C ILE A 582 -14.21 25.22 -27.87
N VAL A 583 -14.17 24.17 -28.69
CA VAL A 583 -15.34 23.72 -29.45
C VAL A 583 -16.35 23.03 -28.54
N ILE A 584 -15.87 22.23 -27.58
CA ILE A 584 -16.71 21.51 -26.63
C ILE A 584 -17.21 22.43 -25.52
N SER A 585 -16.47 23.47 -25.13
CA SER A 585 -16.89 24.40 -24.08
C SER A 585 -18.22 25.10 -24.41
N MET A 586 -18.47 25.40 -25.69
CA MET A 586 -19.77 25.93 -26.14
C MET A 586 -20.90 24.89 -26.02
N ASP A 587 -20.63 23.64 -26.39
CA ASP A 587 -21.58 22.53 -26.26
C ASP A 587 -21.92 22.27 -24.77
N LEU A 588 -20.92 22.31 -23.88
CA LEU A 588 -21.11 22.13 -22.43
C LEU A 588 -21.96 23.25 -21.83
N GLN A 589 -21.77 24.49 -22.27
CA GLN A 589 -22.58 25.63 -21.82
C GLN A 589 -24.06 25.47 -22.26
N GLU A 590 -24.31 25.09 -23.51
CA GLU A 590 -25.66 24.81 -24.01
C GLU A 590 -26.35 23.67 -23.24
N MET A 591 -25.60 22.60 -22.95
CA MET A 591 -26.13 21.45 -22.18
C MET A 591 -26.41 21.80 -20.72
N ASN A 592 -25.62 22.66 -20.10
CA ASN A 592 -25.82 23.09 -18.70
C ASN A 592 -27.17 23.81 -18.51
N GLU A 593 -27.59 24.61 -19.49
CA GLU A 593 -28.88 25.30 -19.46
C GLU A 593 -30.07 24.33 -19.54
N ASN A 594 -29.89 23.16 -20.15
CA ASN A 594 -30.93 22.16 -20.39
C ASN A 594 -30.68 20.81 -19.68
N ALA A 595 -29.83 20.81 -18.65
CA ALA A 595 -29.35 19.61 -17.99
C ALA A 595 -30.48 18.84 -17.29
N ARG A 596 -30.42 17.50 -17.31
CA ARG A 596 -31.35 16.61 -16.60
C ARG A 596 -30.57 15.54 -15.85
N CYS A 597 -30.57 15.60 -14.51
CA CYS A 597 -29.69 14.73 -13.72
C CYS A 597 -30.38 13.45 -13.22
N SER A 598 -31.69 13.34 -13.43
CA SER A 598 -32.49 12.19 -13.05
C SER A 598 -33.60 11.92 -14.06
N LYS A 599 -34.08 10.67 -14.04
CA LYS A 599 -35.17 10.20 -14.88
C LYS A 599 -36.47 10.96 -14.67
#